data_AF-A0A534BEV8-F1
#
_entry.id   AF-A0A534BEV8-F1
#
_cell.length_a   1.000
_cell.length_b   1.000
_cell.length_c   1.000
_cell.angle_alpha   90.00
_cell.angle_beta   90.00
_cell.angle_gamma   90.00
#
_symmetry.space_group_name_H-M   'P 1'
#
loop_
_entity.id
_entity.type
_entity.pdbx_description
1 polymer ?
#
loop_
_entity_poly.entity_id
_entity_poly.type
_entity_poly.pdbx_seq_one_letter_code
_entity_poly.pdbx_strand_id
1 'polypeptide(L)'
;QYGSSHVGRMKTVYRNGLGLRYGRMMQAISGVHFNYSFPLPFWEAYGAMRGAREHGAQFISACYFDLLRNYRRHGWLVLYLFGVSPVVCKSFLRGRELQLADFGPGTAYQPHATSLRMSDIGYRNRNQAGLAVSVNSLEEYVRDLQRAISTPHPPYEALGVKVNGEYRQLNANILQIENEYYSFIRPKRVARSGERPTKALRRAGVEYVEVRALDVSAFDPVGVNQNKLRFLEAFLALCLLKDSAPIGDSEQAALDQNHLTVARRGREPGLVLWREGYGVPLREWARELLDSMTGICEILDRGDAARPYSQALAVQLAKVEDVALTPSARLMAELAGGESFFDLALRTSAAHKAYFLDLYPPNDERLREFAQEARESLAAQRAIEASDRGTFEEYLGRYFAD
;
A
#
# COMPACT_ATOMS: atom_id res chain seq x y z
N GLN A 1 11.20 -15.82 11.08
CA GLN A 1 12.63 -16.13 10.83
C GLN A 1 12.75 -16.71 9.42
N TYR A 2 13.89 -16.55 8.74
CA TYR A 2 14.07 -16.94 7.32
C TYR A 2 15.28 -17.88 7.09
N GLY A 3 15.69 -18.64 8.10
CA GLY A 3 16.84 -19.55 8.00
C GLY A 3 18.19 -18.86 8.13
N SER A 4 19.25 -19.58 7.77
CA SER A 4 20.66 -19.17 7.94
C SER A 4 21.30 -18.61 6.66
N SER A 5 20.63 -18.74 5.51
CA SER A 5 21.17 -18.24 4.24
C SER A 5 21.46 -16.74 4.29
N HIS A 6 22.40 -16.24 3.50
CA HIS A 6 22.74 -14.82 3.46
C HIS A 6 21.51 -13.96 3.13
N VAL A 7 20.71 -14.37 2.14
CA VAL A 7 19.46 -13.67 1.80
C VAL A 7 18.40 -13.76 2.93
N GLY A 8 18.29 -14.90 3.60
CA GLY A 8 17.40 -15.09 4.75
C GLY A 8 17.81 -14.23 5.95
N ARG A 9 19.10 -14.22 6.27
CA ARG A 9 19.70 -13.38 7.30
C ARG A 9 19.54 -11.90 7.00
N MET A 10 19.75 -11.48 5.76
CA MET A 10 19.49 -10.09 5.31
C MET A 10 18.04 -9.69 5.57
N LYS A 11 17.06 -10.55 5.22
CA LYS A 11 15.63 -10.30 5.49
C LYS A 11 15.33 -10.15 6.99
N THR A 12 16.01 -10.93 7.85
CA THR A 12 15.87 -10.83 9.31
C THR A 12 16.51 -9.55 9.85
N VAL A 13 17.75 -9.24 9.44
CA VAL A 13 18.47 -8.01 9.85
C VAL A 13 17.70 -6.76 9.43
N TYR A 14 17.16 -6.73 8.22
CA TYR A 14 16.30 -5.65 7.74
C TYR A 14 15.12 -5.38 8.71
N ARG A 15 14.42 -6.45 9.13
CA ARG A 15 13.27 -6.35 10.04
C ARG A 15 13.67 -5.94 11.45
N ASN A 16 14.84 -6.40 11.93
CA ASN A 16 15.40 -5.92 13.18
C ASN A 16 15.66 -4.42 13.12
N GLY A 17 16.23 -3.94 12.01
CA GLY A 17 16.44 -2.52 11.74
C GLY A 17 15.13 -1.73 11.73
N LEU A 18 14.07 -2.23 11.08
CA LEU A 18 12.75 -1.59 11.12
C LEU A 18 12.18 -1.50 12.55
N GLY A 19 12.32 -2.57 13.32
CA GLY A 19 11.89 -2.61 14.72
C GLY A 19 12.66 -1.63 15.61
N LEU A 20 13.94 -1.41 15.32
CA LEU A 20 14.79 -0.45 16.02
C LEU A 20 14.50 1.00 15.62
N ARG A 21 14.33 1.27 14.31
CA ARG A 21 14.10 2.61 13.77
C ARG A 21 12.71 3.16 14.04
N TYR A 22 11.70 2.28 14.07
CA TYR A 22 10.29 2.69 14.07
C TYR A 22 9.42 2.01 15.13
N GLY A 23 9.98 1.08 15.90
CA GLY A 23 9.25 0.29 16.88
C GLY A 23 8.50 -0.90 16.27
N ARG A 24 8.51 -2.02 16.99
CA ARG A 24 7.90 -3.29 16.54
C ARG A 24 6.39 -3.24 16.43
N MET A 25 5.71 -2.47 17.28
CA MET A 25 4.25 -2.35 17.27
C MET A 25 3.73 -1.77 15.95
N MET A 26 4.44 -0.80 15.36
CA MET A 26 4.05 -0.22 14.08
C MET A 26 4.16 -1.24 12.94
N GLN A 27 5.15 -2.14 13.00
CA GLN A 27 5.37 -3.17 11.99
C GLN A 27 4.34 -4.30 12.03
N ALA A 28 3.52 -4.38 13.09
CA ALA A 28 2.45 -5.37 13.23
C ALA A 28 1.13 -4.93 12.56
N ILE A 29 1.02 -3.68 12.10
CA ILE A 29 -0.15 -3.21 11.36
C ILE A 29 -0.20 -3.93 10.00
N SER A 30 -1.34 -4.50 9.66
CA SER A 30 -1.55 -5.16 8.37
C SER A 30 -2.29 -4.26 7.37
N GLY A 31 -2.21 -4.61 6.09
CA GLY A 31 -2.95 -3.97 5.01
C GLY A 31 -3.08 -4.92 3.83
N VAL A 32 -3.90 -4.56 2.86
CA VAL A 32 -4.04 -5.31 1.59
C VAL A 32 -3.27 -4.56 0.51
N HIS A 33 -2.49 -5.30 -0.29
CA HIS A 33 -1.88 -4.74 -1.48
C HIS A 33 -2.60 -5.25 -2.72
N PHE A 34 -3.00 -4.35 -3.60
CA PHE A 34 -3.62 -4.66 -4.89
C PHE A 34 -2.59 -4.43 -5.99
N ASN A 35 -2.17 -5.52 -6.65
CA ASN A 35 -1.21 -5.48 -7.75
C ASN A 35 -1.98 -5.55 -9.06
N TYR A 36 -1.73 -4.61 -9.96
CA TYR A 36 -2.46 -4.52 -11.23
C TYR A 36 -1.56 -4.14 -12.39
N SER A 37 -1.73 -4.85 -13.50
CA SER A 37 -1.17 -4.50 -14.80
C SER A 37 -2.25 -4.49 -15.86
N PHE A 38 -2.14 -3.56 -16.80
CA PHE A 38 -2.98 -3.57 -17.99
C PHE A 38 -2.53 -4.70 -18.93
N PRO A 39 -3.47 -5.36 -19.63
CA PRO A 39 -3.15 -6.46 -20.53
C PRO A 39 -2.26 -5.98 -21.68
N LEU A 40 -1.33 -6.81 -22.16
CA LEU A 40 -0.38 -6.41 -23.21
C LEU A 40 -1.04 -5.76 -24.45
N PRO A 41 -2.16 -6.29 -24.99
CA PRO A 41 -2.84 -5.68 -26.14
C PRO A 41 -3.38 -4.26 -25.89
N PHE A 42 -3.58 -3.86 -24.64
CA PHE A 42 -4.06 -2.51 -24.33
C PHE A 42 -3.04 -1.44 -24.73
N TRP A 43 -1.74 -1.71 -24.58
CA TRP A 43 -0.69 -0.70 -24.79
C TRP A 43 -0.55 -0.29 -26.26
N GLU A 44 -0.78 -1.22 -27.19
CA GLU A 44 -0.77 -0.92 -28.63
C GLU A 44 -1.93 0.02 -29.00
N ALA A 45 -3.16 -0.32 -28.56
CA ALA A 45 -4.34 0.51 -28.81
C ALA A 45 -4.23 1.90 -28.16
N TYR A 46 -3.78 1.95 -26.90
CA TYR A 46 -3.60 3.21 -26.18
C TYR A 46 -2.50 4.08 -26.79
N GLY A 47 -1.40 3.46 -27.21
CA GLY A 47 -0.32 4.13 -27.92
C GLY A 47 -0.75 4.74 -29.25
N ALA A 48 -1.51 4.01 -30.05
CA ALA A 48 -2.08 4.50 -31.31
C ALA A 48 -3.02 5.70 -31.07
N MET A 49 -3.90 5.63 -30.05
CA MET A 49 -4.79 6.72 -29.68
C MET A 49 -4.02 7.98 -29.25
N ARG A 50 -2.89 7.82 -28.55
CA ARG A 50 -2.01 8.92 -28.11
C ARG A 50 -1.07 9.43 -29.21
N GLY A 51 -1.10 8.85 -30.41
CA GLY A 51 -0.19 9.19 -31.50
C GLY A 51 1.28 8.87 -31.20
N ALA A 52 1.55 7.92 -30.30
CA ALA A 52 2.90 7.52 -29.96
C ALA A 52 3.52 6.71 -31.12
N ARG A 53 4.78 6.99 -31.47
CA ARG A 53 5.49 6.26 -32.53
C ARG A 53 6.07 4.93 -32.05
N GLU A 54 6.36 4.82 -30.76
CA GLU A 54 6.91 3.62 -30.12
C GLU A 54 6.06 3.24 -28.90
N HIS A 55 5.86 1.94 -28.70
CA HIS A 55 5.03 1.37 -27.62
C HIS A 55 5.82 0.44 -26.69
N GLY A 56 7.15 0.61 -26.66
CA GLY A 56 8.05 -0.21 -25.85
C GLY A 56 8.01 0.11 -24.35
N ALA A 57 8.95 -0.46 -23.60
CA ALA A 57 9.01 -0.33 -22.15
C ALA A 57 9.07 1.12 -21.64
N GLN A 58 9.66 2.04 -22.40
CA GLN A 58 9.71 3.47 -22.06
C GLN A 58 8.31 4.11 -22.12
N PHE A 59 7.56 3.87 -23.19
CA PHE A 59 6.17 4.36 -23.32
C PHE A 59 5.28 3.80 -22.21
N ILE A 60 5.35 2.49 -21.95
CA ILE A 60 4.56 1.85 -20.89
C ILE A 60 4.93 2.42 -19.52
N SER A 61 6.22 2.62 -19.26
CA SER A 61 6.68 3.23 -18.01
C SER A 61 6.14 4.65 -17.86
N ALA A 62 6.24 5.49 -18.90
CA ALA A 62 5.69 6.85 -18.89
C ALA A 62 4.19 6.84 -18.57
N CYS A 63 3.41 5.95 -19.20
CA CYS A 63 1.98 5.80 -18.92
C CYS A 63 1.71 5.35 -17.48
N TYR A 64 2.49 4.41 -16.92
CA TYR A 64 2.35 4.08 -15.50
C TYR A 64 2.72 5.25 -14.58
N PHE A 65 3.66 6.11 -14.96
CA PHE A 65 3.96 7.33 -14.21
C PHE A 65 2.84 8.38 -14.31
N ASP A 66 2.15 8.49 -15.45
CA ASP A 66 0.89 9.24 -15.57
C ASP A 66 -0.14 8.75 -14.54
N LEU A 67 -0.34 7.43 -14.47
CA LEU A 67 -1.22 6.78 -13.48
C LEU A 67 -0.77 7.08 -12.05
N LEU A 68 0.53 6.97 -11.74
CA LEU A 68 1.05 7.24 -10.39
C LEU A 68 0.77 8.68 -9.97
N ARG A 69 0.93 9.67 -10.86
CA ARG A 69 0.61 11.07 -10.57
C ARG A 69 -0.88 11.27 -10.30
N ASN A 70 -1.75 10.67 -11.11
CA ASN A 70 -3.19 10.77 -10.88
C ASN A 70 -3.64 10.02 -9.63
N TYR A 71 -3.00 8.90 -9.29
CA TYR A 71 -3.22 8.25 -8.01
C TYR A 71 -2.77 9.15 -6.85
N ARG A 72 -1.68 9.91 -7.00
CA ARG A 72 -1.29 10.92 -6.00
C ARG A 72 -2.29 12.07 -5.89
N ARG A 73 -3.02 12.40 -6.96
CA ARG A 73 -4.08 13.42 -6.94
C ARG A 73 -5.39 12.92 -6.33
N HIS A 74 -5.74 11.66 -6.58
CA HIS A 74 -7.10 11.14 -6.33
C HIS A 74 -7.16 9.97 -5.34
N GLY A 75 -6.01 9.41 -4.94
CA GLY A 75 -5.90 8.22 -4.09
C GLY A 75 -6.49 8.38 -2.68
N TRP A 76 -6.75 9.61 -2.25
CA TRP A 76 -7.52 9.90 -1.04
C TRP A 76 -8.93 9.27 -1.08
N LEU A 77 -9.51 9.09 -2.28
CA LEU A 77 -10.81 8.46 -2.47
C LEU A 77 -10.81 7.00 -1.98
N VAL A 78 -9.70 6.28 -2.16
CA VAL A 78 -9.51 4.90 -1.64
C VAL A 78 -9.58 4.90 -0.11
N LEU A 79 -8.97 5.90 0.54
CA LEU A 79 -9.00 6.05 2.00
C LEU A 79 -10.42 6.35 2.51
N TYR A 80 -11.18 7.16 1.78
CA TYR A 80 -12.57 7.48 2.11
C TYR A 80 -13.49 6.25 2.00
N LEU A 81 -13.46 5.58 0.84
CA LEU A 81 -14.40 4.50 0.51
C LEU A 81 -14.12 3.18 1.24
N PHE A 82 -12.85 2.91 1.56
CA PHE A 82 -12.40 1.60 2.04
C PHE A 82 -11.65 1.63 3.37
N GLY A 83 -11.34 2.80 3.93
CA GLY A 83 -10.73 2.93 5.24
C GLY A 83 -11.60 2.27 6.32
N VAL A 84 -10.99 1.43 7.16
CA VAL A 84 -11.66 0.68 8.23
C VAL A 84 -10.79 0.63 9.50
N SER A 85 -9.99 1.67 9.71
CA SER A 85 -9.18 1.84 10.93
C SER A 85 -9.40 3.19 11.62
N PRO A 86 -10.64 3.60 11.96
CA PRO A 86 -10.93 4.84 12.67
C PRO A 86 -10.53 4.83 14.16
N VAL A 87 -10.29 3.64 14.72
CA VAL A 87 -9.93 3.40 16.13
C VAL A 87 -8.59 2.69 16.25
N VAL A 88 -7.96 2.78 17.41
CA VAL A 88 -6.79 1.98 17.82
C VAL A 88 -6.98 1.47 19.25
N CYS A 89 -6.30 0.37 19.59
CA CYS A 89 -6.16 -0.02 20.99
C CYS A 89 -5.23 0.96 21.71
N LYS A 90 -5.58 1.38 22.94
CA LYS A 90 -4.77 2.30 23.76
C LYS A 90 -3.35 1.78 24.03
N SER A 91 -3.12 0.46 23.92
CA SER A 91 -1.77 -0.13 24.00
C SER A 91 -0.84 0.38 22.88
N PHE A 92 -1.39 0.70 21.70
CA PHE A 92 -0.64 1.24 20.56
C PHE A 92 -0.10 2.66 20.82
N LEU A 93 -0.77 3.42 21.71
CA LEU A 93 -0.40 4.79 22.08
C LEU A 93 0.65 4.83 23.21
N ARG A 94 0.91 3.72 23.89
CA ARG A 94 1.87 3.69 25.01
C ARG A 94 3.27 4.11 24.54
N GLY A 95 3.84 5.11 25.21
CA GLY A 95 5.16 5.65 24.88
C GLY A 95 5.20 6.50 23.61
N ARG A 96 4.04 6.92 23.07
CA ARG A 96 3.94 7.84 21.93
C ARG A 96 3.35 9.17 22.37
N GLU A 97 3.87 10.25 21.80
CA GLU A 97 3.30 11.60 21.93
C GLU A 97 2.11 11.81 20.97
N LEU A 98 1.15 10.90 21.00
CA LEU A 98 -0.05 10.95 20.16
C LEU A 98 -1.29 11.02 21.04
N GLN A 99 -2.11 12.04 20.84
CA GLN A 99 -3.39 12.20 21.53
C GLN A 99 -4.53 11.85 20.58
N LEU A 100 -5.35 10.89 21.00
CA LEU A 100 -6.61 10.51 20.37
C LEU A 100 -7.72 10.61 21.40
N ALA A 101 -8.94 10.86 20.93
CA ALA A 101 -10.10 10.91 21.81
C ALA A 101 -10.35 9.52 22.41
N ASP A 102 -10.90 9.48 23.62
CA ASP A 102 -11.34 8.23 24.21
C ASP A 102 -12.65 7.78 23.58
N PHE A 103 -12.69 6.57 23.04
CA PHE A 103 -13.92 5.98 22.51
C PHE A 103 -14.64 5.15 23.58
N GLY A 104 -13.89 4.54 24.50
CA GLY A 104 -14.41 3.58 25.46
C GLY A 104 -13.32 2.66 26.02
N PRO A 105 -13.71 1.53 26.64
CA PRO A 105 -12.77 0.59 27.26
C PRO A 105 -11.63 0.20 26.32
N GLY A 106 -10.39 0.46 26.73
CA GLY A 106 -9.19 0.10 25.96
C GLY A 106 -9.06 0.72 24.56
N THR A 107 -9.96 1.62 24.14
CA THR A 107 -10.11 2.03 22.74
C THR A 107 -9.99 3.54 22.59
N ALA A 108 -9.13 3.99 21.69
CA ALA A 108 -8.98 5.41 21.33
C ALA A 108 -9.32 5.60 19.86
N TYR A 109 -9.75 6.80 19.47
CA TYR A 109 -10.22 7.06 18.11
C TYR A 109 -10.05 8.51 17.69
N GLN A 110 -10.30 8.75 16.41
CA GLN A 110 -10.57 10.08 15.89
C GLN A 110 -11.98 10.13 15.28
N PRO A 111 -12.85 11.09 15.69
CA PRO A 111 -14.29 11.05 15.39
C PRO A 111 -14.66 10.85 13.93
N HIS A 112 -13.93 11.50 13.02
CA HIS A 112 -14.21 11.48 11.59
C HIS A 112 -13.17 10.71 10.77
N ALA A 113 -12.28 9.95 11.42
CA ALA A 113 -11.25 9.19 10.71
C ALA A 113 -11.85 8.09 9.85
N THR A 114 -11.16 7.81 8.74
CA THR A 114 -11.43 6.65 7.89
C THR A 114 -10.34 5.60 8.07
N SER A 115 -9.07 6.01 7.99
CA SER A 115 -7.92 5.10 8.07
C SER A 115 -6.77 5.72 8.86
N LEU A 116 -6.73 5.49 10.18
CA LEU A 116 -5.59 5.90 11.01
C LEU A 116 -4.30 5.18 10.60
N ARG A 117 -4.40 3.97 10.02
CA ARG A 117 -3.27 3.24 9.42
C ARG A 117 -2.51 4.09 8.39
N MET A 118 -3.23 4.88 7.61
CA MET A 118 -2.70 5.72 6.54
C MET A 118 -2.43 7.17 6.99
N SER A 119 -2.53 7.45 8.29
CA SER A 119 -2.20 8.75 8.91
C SER A 119 -0.80 8.78 9.52
N ASP A 120 -0.44 9.91 10.14
CA ASP A 120 0.76 10.09 10.97
C ASP A 120 0.78 9.26 12.27
N ILE A 121 -0.34 8.65 12.64
CA ILE A 121 -0.42 7.69 13.76
C ILE A 121 0.04 6.29 13.32
N GLY A 122 -0.22 5.95 12.05
CA GLY A 122 0.06 4.64 11.47
C GLY A 122 1.47 4.55 10.90
N TYR A 123 1.57 4.24 9.60
CA TYR A 123 2.86 3.97 8.94
C TYR A 123 3.59 5.21 8.43
N ARG A 124 2.96 6.39 8.45
CA ARG A 124 3.60 7.63 8.00
C ARG A 124 4.53 8.16 9.09
N ASN A 125 5.78 7.70 9.07
CA ASN A 125 6.80 8.10 10.03
C ASN A 125 7.18 9.59 9.90
N ARG A 126 7.31 10.27 11.04
CA ARG A 126 7.93 11.61 11.13
C ARG A 126 9.36 11.63 10.54
N ASN A 127 10.10 10.51 10.62
CA ASN A 127 11.48 10.40 10.11
C ASN A 127 11.59 10.36 8.57
N GLN A 128 10.50 10.07 7.85
CA GLN A 128 10.45 10.15 6.37
C GLN A 128 9.73 11.41 5.88
N ALA A 129 9.31 12.31 6.77
CA ALA A 129 8.52 13.50 6.40
C ALA A 129 9.26 14.49 5.48
N GLY A 130 10.58 14.37 5.35
CA GLY A 130 11.39 15.12 4.37
C GLY A 130 11.83 14.32 3.14
N LEU A 131 11.47 13.03 3.04
CA LEU A 131 11.82 12.21 1.89
C LEU A 131 10.79 12.39 0.77
N ALA A 132 11.07 13.29 -0.16
CA ALA A 132 10.31 13.44 -1.40
C ALA A 132 10.91 12.51 -2.48
N VAL A 133 10.11 11.56 -2.96
CA VAL A 133 10.43 10.73 -4.13
C VAL A 133 9.50 11.16 -5.25
N SER A 134 10.07 11.64 -6.35
CA SER A 134 9.30 12.07 -7.51
C SER A 134 8.56 10.90 -8.15
N VAL A 135 7.34 11.17 -8.61
CA VAL A 135 6.55 10.29 -9.48
C VAL A 135 6.33 10.94 -10.86
N ASN A 136 7.23 11.82 -11.30
CA ASN A 136 7.15 12.43 -12.63
C ASN A 136 7.74 11.54 -13.72
N SER A 137 8.81 10.81 -13.43
CA SER A 137 9.47 9.90 -14.38
C SER A 137 10.13 8.72 -13.66
N LEU A 138 10.43 7.67 -14.43
CA LEU A 138 11.15 6.50 -13.93
C LEU A 138 12.56 6.88 -13.44
N GLU A 139 13.22 7.76 -14.18
CA GLU A 139 14.57 8.24 -13.92
C GLU A 139 14.63 9.00 -12.60
N GLU A 140 13.72 9.94 -12.38
CA GLU A 140 13.64 10.70 -11.13
C GLU A 140 13.27 9.80 -9.94
N TYR A 141 12.30 8.90 -10.11
CA TYR A 141 11.90 7.96 -9.06
C TYR A 141 13.07 7.10 -8.59
N VAL A 142 13.81 6.52 -9.54
CA VAL A 142 14.97 5.69 -9.20
C VAL A 142 16.10 6.52 -8.63
N ARG A 143 16.40 7.70 -9.18
CA ARG A 143 17.40 8.63 -8.64
C ARG A 143 17.11 8.96 -7.17
N ASP A 144 15.87 9.34 -6.87
CA ASP A 144 15.49 9.80 -5.53
C ASP A 144 15.53 8.65 -4.51
N LEU A 145 15.10 7.44 -4.90
CA LEU A 145 15.23 6.26 -4.06
C LEU A 145 16.68 5.84 -3.85
N GLN A 146 17.52 5.88 -4.89
CA GLN A 146 18.95 5.57 -4.77
C GLN A 146 19.64 6.54 -3.83
N ARG A 147 19.32 7.84 -3.91
CA ARG A 147 19.79 8.84 -2.95
C ARG A 147 19.35 8.48 -1.52
N ALA A 148 18.10 8.09 -1.32
CA ALA A 148 17.59 7.74 0.01
C ALA A 148 18.27 6.51 0.64
N ILE A 149 18.61 5.48 -0.16
CA ILE A 149 19.33 4.30 0.34
C ILE A 149 20.83 4.49 0.47
N SER A 150 21.39 5.62 0.00
CA SER A 150 22.83 5.93 0.06
C SER A 150 23.18 7.10 0.97
N THR A 151 22.20 7.88 1.43
CA THR A 151 22.41 9.03 2.30
C THR A 151 22.43 8.61 3.78
N PRO A 152 23.53 8.77 4.52
CA PRO A 152 23.59 8.50 5.95
C PRO A 152 22.58 9.34 6.74
N HIS A 153 22.06 8.80 7.84
CA HIS A 153 21.10 9.48 8.71
C HIS A 153 21.62 9.46 10.16
N PRO A 154 22.02 10.61 10.74
CA PRO A 154 22.73 10.64 12.03
C PRO A 154 22.00 9.93 13.19
N PRO A 155 20.66 10.06 13.34
CA PRO A 155 19.93 9.27 14.34
C PRO A 155 20.05 7.75 14.16
N TYR A 156 20.25 7.26 12.94
CA TYR A 156 20.43 5.82 12.67
C TYR A 156 21.88 5.37 12.81
N GLU A 157 22.85 6.26 12.59
CA GLU A 157 24.25 6.01 12.89
C GLU A 157 24.46 5.82 14.40
N ALA A 158 23.83 6.67 15.21
CA ALA A 158 23.88 6.58 16.68
C ALA A 158 23.37 5.24 17.24
N LEU A 159 22.51 4.52 16.50
CA LEU A 159 22.01 3.20 16.87
C LEU A 159 23.04 2.07 16.62
N GLY A 160 24.03 2.33 15.78
CA GLY A 160 25.05 1.38 15.31
C GLY A 160 24.53 0.41 14.25
N VAL A 161 25.36 0.06 13.27
CA VAL A 161 25.03 -0.96 12.25
C VAL A 161 25.32 -2.36 12.78
N LYS A 162 26.53 -2.55 13.31
CA LYS A 162 27.01 -3.81 13.91
C LYS A 162 27.55 -3.51 15.30
N VAL A 163 26.97 -4.11 16.33
CA VAL A 163 27.34 -3.89 17.74
C VAL A 163 27.61 -5.24 18.38
N ASN A 164 28.77 -5.39 19.03
CA ASN A 164 29.21 -6.66 19.64
C ASN A 164 29.20 -7.84 18.64
N GLY A 165 29.55 -7.59 17.38
CA GLY A 165 29.57 -8.61 16.32
C GLY A 165 28.21 -8.88 15.66
N GLU A 166 27.11 -8.34 16.19
CA GLU A 166 25.76 -8.59 15.67
C GLU A 166 25.21 -7.41 14.87
N TYR A 167 24.58 -7.71 13.73
CA TYR A 167 23.92 -6.72 12.89
C TYR A 167 22.57 -6.29 13.48
N ARG A 168 22.43 -5.00 13.76
CA ARG A 168 21.18 -4.38 14.24
C ARG A 168 20.30 -3.86 13.10
N GLN A 169 20.94 -3.43 12.02
CA GLN A 169 20.33 -2.90 10.79
C GLN A 169 21.28 -3.16 9.61
N LEU A 170 20.79 -3.03 8.38
CA LEU A 170 21.62 -3.29 7.18
C LEU A 170 22.66 -2.20 6.92
N ASN A 171 22.29 -0.95 7.19
CA ASN A 171 23.13 0.24 7.09
C ASN A 171 22.52 1.34 7.99
N ALA A 172 23.13 2.52 8.03
CA ALA A 172 22.63 3.68 8.79
C ALA A 172 22.08 4.79 7.87
N ASN A 173 21.64 4.45 6.66
CA ASN A 173 21.10 5.41 5.70
C ASN A 173 19.63 5.72 5.97
N ILE A 174 19.09 6.79 5.36
CA ILE A 174 17.67 7.19 5.48
C ILE A 174 16.75 5.98 5.27
N LEU A 175 17.03 5.17 4.25
CA LEU A 175 16.41 3.87 4.03
C LEU A 175 17.46 2.76 4.04
N GLN A 176 17.17 1.61 4.67
CA GLN A 176 18.07 0.45 4.56
C GLN A 176 18.09 -0.12 3.15
N ILE A 177 16.91 -0.24 2.54
CA ILE A 177 16.67 -0.72 1.17
C ILE A 177 15.42 -0.03 0.63
N GLU A 178 15.18 -0.11 -0.67
CA GLU A 178 14.06 0.59 -1.32
C GLU A 178 12.69 0.17 -0.80
N ASN A 179 12.57 -1.06 -0.30
CA ASN A 179 11.31 -1.56 0.26
C ASN A 179 10.85 -0.79 1.51
N GLU A 180 11.75 -0.09 2.20
CA GLU A 180 11.48 0.74 3.39
C GLU A 180 10.76 2.05 3.07
N TYR A 181 10.81 2.50 1.80
CA TYR A 181 10.16 3.73 1.36
C TYR A 181 8.63 3.60 1.43
N TYR A 182 7.97 4.21 2.41
CA TYR A 182 6.53 4.09 2.52
C TYR A 182 5.80 4.98 1.49
N SER A 183 4.91 4.38 0.68
CA SER A 183 4.09 5.10 -0.30
C SER A 183 2.71 4.45 -0.47
N PHE A 184 1.74 5.23 -0.95
CA PHE A 184 0.38 4.77 -1.21
C PHE A 184 0.27 3.84 -2.43
N ILE A 185 1.15 4.03 -3.40
CA ILE A 185 1.25 3.23 -4.63
C ILE A 185 2.73 3.14 -5.05
N ARG A 186 3.14 2.06 -5.70
CA ARG A 186 4.52 1.88 -6.21
C ARG A 186 4.53 1.33 -7.64
N PRO A 187 5.44 1.81 -8.51
CA PRO A 187 5.79 1.09 -9.72
C PRO A 187 6.58 -0.18 -9.38
N LYS A 188 6.32 -1.27 -10.11
CA LYS A 188 6.94 -2.56 -9.85
C LYS A 188 7.35 -3.27 -11.15
N ARG A 189 8.37 -4.11 -10.99
CA ARG A 189 8.88 -5.07 -11.97
C ARG A 189 9.25 -6.34 -11.20
N VAL A 190 8.97 -7.51 -11.76
CA VAL A 190 9.48 -8.76 -11.19
C VAL A 190 11.01 -8.73 -11.21
N ALA A 191 11.61 -8.72 -10.01
CA ALA A 191 13.05 -8.72 -9.83
C ALA A 191 13.61 -10.13 -9.97
N ARG A 192 14.80 -10.26 -10.58
CA ARG A 192 15.59 -11.49 -10.53
C ARG A 192 16.06 -11.77 -9.11
N SER A 193 16.44 -13.00 -8.80
CA SER A 193 17.01 -13.33 -7.48
C SER A 193 18.24 -12.45 -7.18
N GLY A 194 18.23 -11.78 -6.02
CA GLY A 194 19.28 -10.84 -5.62
C GLY A 194 19.25 -9.47 -6.30
N GLU A 195 18.36 -9.23 -7.27
CA GLU A 195 18.24 -7.95 -7.96
C GLU A 195 17.47 -6.93 -7.09
N ARG A 196 18.03 -5.72 -6.96
CA ARG A 196 17.38 -4.60 -6.27
C ARG A 196 16.14 -4.14 -7.05
N PRO A 197 15.04 -3.72 -6.39
CA PRO A 197 13.83 -3.25 -7.07
C PRO A 197 14.08 -2.12 -8.08
N THR A 198 14.95 -1.17 -7.74
CA THR A 198 15.31 -0.07 -8.64
C THR A 198 16.10 -0.54 -9.86
N LYS A 199 16.98 -1.53 -9.70
CA LYS A 199 17.71 -2.16 -10.82
C LYS A 199 16.76 -2.88 -11.77
N ALA A 200 15.77 -3.61 -11.24
CA ALA A 200 14.76 -4.27 -12.06
C ALA A 200 13.94 -3.25 -12.88
N LEU A 201 13.54 -2.14 -12.27
CA LEU A 201 12.84 -1.05 -12.94
C LEU A 201 13.70 -0.37 -14.01
N ARG A 202 14.96 -0.02 -13.73
CA ARG A 202 15.89 0.54 -14.72
C ARG A 202 16.13 -0.40 -15.91
N ARG A 203 16.30 -1.70 -15.62
CA ARG A 203 16.60 -2.73 -16.64
C ARG A 203 15.49 -2.85 -17.67
N ALA A 204 14.23 -2.72 -17.24
CA ALA A 204 13.14 -3.27 -18.03
C ALA A 204 11.85 -2.44 -18.02
N GLY A 205 11.83 -1.32 -17.29
CA GLY A 205 10.66 -0.47 -17.13
C GLY A 205 9.65 -1.00 -16.11
N VAL A 206 8.56 -0.27 -15.95
CA VAL A 206 7.43 -0.65 -15.10
C VAL A 206 6.62 -1.77 -15.77
N GLU A 207 6.25 -2.77 -15.00
CA GLU A 207 5.42 -3.90 -15.46
C GLU A 207 4.00 -3.83 -14.87
N TYR A 208 3.91 -3.47 -13.60
CA TYR A 208 2.65 -3.34 -12.87
C TYR A 208 2.77 -2.27 -11.77
N VAL A 209 1.64 -1.89 -11.18
CA VAL A 209 1.58 -1.04 -9.99
C VAL A 209 1.08 -1.81 -8.77
N GLU A 210 1.63 -1.49 -7.60
CA GLU A 210 1.19 -2.03 -6.31
C GLU A 210 0.50 -0.91 -5.52
N VAL A 211 -0.82 -0.97 -5.41
CA VAL A 211 -1.62 -0.10 -4.52
C VAL A 211 -1.55 -0.64 -3.10
N ARG A 212 -1.13 0.20 -2.15
CA ARG A 212 -0.81 -0.19 -0.75
C ARG A 212 -1.71 0.49 0.29
N ALA A 213 -2.63 1.33 -0.19
CA ALA A 213 -3.47 2.18 0.64
C ALA A 213 -4.64 1.46 1.32
N LEU A 214 -4.93 0.20 0.96
CA LEU A 214 -6.08 -0.53 1.49
C LEU A 214 -5.82 -1.06 2.90
N ASP A 215 -6.76 -0.77 3.79
CA ASP A 215 -6.86 -1.43 5.09
C ASP A 215 -7.42 -2.85 4.91
N VAL A 216 -7.12 -3.72 5.87
CA VAL A 216 -7.74 -5.06 5.93
C VAL A 216 -9.20 -4.88 6.35
N SER A 217 -10.12 -5.38 5.53
CA SER A 217 -11.54 -5.37 5.87
C SER A 217 -11.84 -6.19 7.10
N ALA A 218 -12.51 -5.59 8.09
CA ALA A 218 -13.10 -6.32 9.20
C ALA A 218 -14.35 -7.13 8.80
N PHE A 219 -14.94 -6.82 7.64
CA PHE A 219 -16.24 -7.35 7.22
C PHE A 219 -16.15 -8.38 6.08
N ASP A 220 -14.94 -8.66 5.59
CA ASP A 220 -14.70 -9.66 4.56
C ASP A 220 -13.70 -10.69 5.12
N PRO A 221 -13.99 -12.00 5.12
CA PRO A 221 -13.11 -13.02 5.73
C PRO A 221 -11.68 -13.05 5.18
N VAL A 222 -11.51 -12.76 3.89
CA VAL A 222 -10.19 -12.68 3.22
C VAL A 222 -9.58 -11.26 3.26
N GLY A 223 -10.21 -10.31 3.96
CA GLY A 223 -9.74 -8.92 4.11
C GLY A 223 -10.06 -7.97 2.95
N VAL A 224 -10.66 -8.45 1.86
CA VAL A 224 -11.12 -7.67 0.69
C VAL A 224 -12.29 -8.40 0.02
N ASN A 225 -13.02 -7.74 -0.89
CA ASN A 225 -14.06 -8.39 -1.68
C ASN A 225 -14.04 -7.95 -3.15
N GLN A 226 -14.78 -8.67 -3.99
CA GLN A 226 -14.78 -8.45 -5.43
C GLN A 226 -15.24 -7.06 -5.84
N ASN A 227 -16.19 -6.44 -5.13
CA ASN A 227 -16.64 -5.07 -5.45
C ASN A 227 -15.51 -4.06 -5.23
N LYS A 228 -14.70 -4.23 -4.17
CA LYS A 228 -13.50 -3.40 -3.96
C LYS A 228 -12.49 -3.60 -5.09
N LEU A 229 -12.23 -4.85 -5.49
CA LEU A 229 -11.25 -5.15 -6.55
C LEU A 229 -11.67 -4.57 -7.91
N ARG A 230 -12.93 -4.74 -8.30
CA ARG A 230 -13.50 -4.17 -9.54
C ARG A 230 -13.44 -2.64 -9.55
N PHE A 231 -13.77 -2.01 -8.42
CA PHE A 231 -13.64 -0.57 -8.29
C PHE A 231 -12.20 -0.10 -8.47
N LEU A 232 -11.23 -0.77 -7.84
CA LEU A 232 -9.82 -0.40 -7.93
C LEU A 232 -9.28 -0.54 -9.35
N GLU A 233 -9.66 -1.59 -10.07
CA GLU A 233 -9.33 -1.73 -11.49
C GLU A 233 -9.86 -0.56 -12.33
N ALA A 234 -11.15 -0.24 -12.20
CA ALA A 234 -11.74 0.90 -12.90
C ALA A 234 -11.09 2.25 -12.48
N PHE A 235 -10.74 2.40 -11.19
CA PHE A 235 -10.08 3.60 -10.68
C PHE A 235 -8.65 3.76 -11.20
N LEU A 236 -7.90 2.65 -11.33
CA LEU A 236 -6.58 2.67 -11.95
C LEU A 236 -6.66 2.97 -13.46
N ALA A 237 -7.69 2.49 -14.15
CA ALA A 237 -7.97 2.87 -15.53
C ALA A 237 -8.29 4.37 -15.64
N LEU A 238 -9.11 4.94 -14.75
CA LEU A 238 -9.32 6.39 -14.70
C LEU A 238 -8.00 7.15 -14.51
N CYS A 239 -7.18 6.72 -13.54
CA CYS A 239 -5.88 7.34 -13.28
C CYS A 239 -4.95 7.29 -14.50
N LEU A 240 -5.00 6.23 -15.29
CA LEU A 240 -4.20 6.10 -16.50
C LEU A 240 -4.69 7.02 -17.63
N LEU A 241 -6.01 7.09 -17.82
CA LEU A 241 -6.64 7.76 -18.97
C LEU A 241 -6.74 9.28 -18.80
N LYS A 242 -6.83 9.76 -17.56
CA LYS A 242 -6.95 11.20 -17.26
C LYS A 242 -5.61 11.91 -17.53
N ASP A 243 -5.67 13.16 -18.00
CA ASP A 243 -4.48 13.99 -18.15
C ASP A 243 -3.71 14.13 -16.83
N SER A 244 -2.38 14.12 -16.92
CA SER A 244 -1.50 13.94 -15.77
C SER A 244 -0.26 14.84 -15.86
N ALA A 245 -0.46 16.16 -15.81
CA ALA A 245 0.67 17.09 -15.77
C ALA A 245 1.70 16.69 -14.66
N PRO A 246 3.01 16.93 -14.87
CA PRO A 246 4.02 16.70 -13.84
C PRO A 246 3.65 17.39 -12.53
N ILE A 247 3.89 16.72 -11.41
CA ILE A 247 3.62 17.27 -10.08
C ILE A 247 4.77 18.19 -9.68
N GLY A 248 4.45 19.44 -9.36
CA GLY A 248 5.39 20.40 -8.79
C GLY A 248 5.51 20.27 -7.27
N ASP A 249 6.55 20.88 -6.68
CA ASP A 249 6.82 20.77 -5.23
C ASP A 249 5.68 21.33 -4.35
N SER A 250 5.10 22.47 -4.72
CA SER A 250 3.97 23.06 -4.00
C SER A 250 2.71 22.20 -4.09
N GLU A 251 2.49 21.54 -5.22
CA GLU A 251 1.38 20.61 -5.42
C GLU A 251 1.56 19.35 -4.55
N GLN A 252 2.77 18.78 -4.51
CA GLN A 252 3.08 17.57 -3.74
C GLN A 252 2.67 17.69 -2.26
N ALA A 253 2.97 18.82 -1.63
CA ALA A 253 2.60 19.07 -0.23
C ALA A 253 1.07 19.10 -0.03
N ALA A 254 0.33 19.73 -0.94
CA ALA A 254 -1.14 19.76 -0.90
C ALA A 254 -1.74 18.36 -1.08
N LEU A 255 -1.19 17.55 -1.99
CA LEU A 255 -1.64 16.18 -2.20
C LEU A 255 -1.42 15.29 -0.97
N ASP A 256 -0.27 15.42 -0.33
CA ASP A 256 0.04 14.72 0.93
C ASP A 256 -0.86 15.17 2.09
N GLN A 257 -1.23 16.45 2.10
CA GLN A 257 -2.16 17.00 3.08
C GLN A 257 -3.59 16.49 2.86
N ASN A 258 -4.05 16.37 1.61
CA ASN A 258 -5.36 15.79 1.31
C ASN A 258 -5.46 14.35 1.79
N HIS A 259 -4.46 13.51 1.52
CA HIS A 259 -4.44 12.13 2.00
C HIS A 259 -4.50 12.05 3.53
N LEU A 260 -3.71 12.87 4.22
CA LEU A 260 -3.73 12.93 5.69
C LEU A 260 -5.08 13.42 6.22
N THR A 261 -5.63 14.46 5.59
CA THR A 261 -6.92 15.05 5.95
C THR A 261 -8.03 14.01 5.82
N VAL A 262 -8.09 13.27 4.71
CA VAL A 262 -9.10 12.20 4.53
C VAL A 262 -8.87 11.04 5.49
N ALA A 263 -7.63 10.60 5.71
CA ALA A 263 -7.31 9.53 6.67
C ALA A 263 -7.85 9.85 8.08
N ARG A 264 -7.70 11.10 8.53
CA ARG A 264 -8.04 11.56 9.88
C ARG A 264 -9.45 12.13 10.03
N ARG A 265 -10.00 12.73 8.98
CA ARG A 265 -11.23 13.55 9.01
C ARG A 265 -12.18 13.27 7.84
N GLY A 266 -11.94 12.23 7.04
CA GLY A 266 -12.69 11.96 5.80
C GLY A 266 -14.21 11.86 5.96
N ARG A 267 -14.72 11.51 7.14
CA ARG A 267 -16.17 11.46 7.43
C ARG A 267 -16.75 12.77 7.99
N GLU A 268 -15.98 13.84 8.05
CA GLU A 268 -16.44 15.11 8.59
C GLU A 268 -17.42 15.80 7.63
N PRO A 269 -18.60 16.23 8.11
CA PRO A 269 -19.55 16.97 7.28
C PRO A 269 -18.92 18.25 6.72
N GLY A 270 -19.07 18.48 5.42
CA GLY A 270 -18.56 19.69 4.77
C GLY A 270 -17.03 19.74 4.62
N LEU A 271 -16.32 18.62 4.80
CA LEU A 271 -14.86 18.59 4.64
C LEU A 271 -14.43 19.11 3.26
N VAL A 272 -13.46 20.01 3.26
CA VAL A 272 -12.86 20.61 2.05
C VAL A 272 -11.46 20.06 1.85
N LEU A 273 -11.12 19.73 0.59
CA LEU A 273 -9.79 19.34 0.13
C LEU A 273 -9.21 20.41 -0.79
N TRP A 274 -7.90 20.35 -1.03
CA TRP A 274 -7.20 21.31 -1.90
C TRP A 274 -6.97 20.73 -3.29
N ARG A 275 -7.43 21.43 -4.33
CA ARG A 275 -7.21 21.09 -5.74
C ARG A 275 -6.75 22.35 -6.46
N GLU A 276 -5.61 22.30 -7.13
CA GLU A 276 -5.12 23.40 -8.00
C GLU A 276 -5.16 24.80 -7.33
N GLY A 277 -4.85 24.86 -6.03
CA GLY A 277 -4.81 26.11 -5.28
C GLY A 277 -6.14 26.61 -4.70
N TYR A 278 -7.25 25.91 -4.92
CA TYR A 278 -8.55 26.24 -4.31
C TYR A 278 -9.14 25.08 -3.50
N GLY A 279 -10.09 25.41 -2.63
CA GLY A 279 -10.81 24.45 -1.81
C GLY A 279 -11.99 23.84 -2.57
N VAL A 280 -12.15 22.52 -2.50
CA VAL A 280 -13.25 21.76 -3.09
C VAL A 280 -13.90 20.87 -2.04
N PRO A 281 -15.24 20.86 -1.89
CA PRO A 281 -15.92 19.92 -1.01
C PRO A 281 -15.62 18.46 -1.39
N LEU A 282 -15.23 17.64 -0.41
CA LEU A 282 -14.83 16.24 -0.63
C LEU A 282 -15.92 15.46 -1.38
N ARG A 283 -17.18 15.64 -1.01
CA ARG A 283 -18.31 14.91 -1.61
C ARG A 283 -18.52 15.26 -3.07
N GLU A 284 -18.38 16.53 -3.43
CA GLU A 284 -18.49 16.98 -4.83
C GLU A 284 -17.36 16.42 -5.67
N TRP A 285 -16.13 16.49 -5.16
CA TRP A 285 -14.99 15.93 -5.88
C TRP A 285 -15.06 14.40 -6.01
N ALA A 286 -15.55 13.70 -4.97
CA ALA A 286 -15.78 12.26 -5.04
C ALA A 286 -16.84 11.91 -6.08
N ARG A 287 -17.94 12.66 -6.17
CA ARG A 287 -18.97 12.46 -7.21
C ARG A 287 -18.40 12.67 -8.61
N GLU A 288 -17.63 13.73 -8.85
CA GLU A 288 -16.97 13.97 -10.15
C GLU A 288 -16.08 12.78 -10.57
N LEU A 289 -15.28 12.26 -9.64
CA LEU A 289 -14.39 11.13 -9.92
C LEU A 289 -15.18 9.85 -10.20
N LEU A 290 -16.23 9.56 -9.43
CA LEU A 290 -17.06 8.38 -9.62
C LEU A 290 -17.87 8.45 -10.93
N ASP A 291 -18.40 9.62 -11.27
CA ASP A 291 -19.12 9.84 -12.54
C ASP A 291 -18.19 9.63 -13.74
N SER A 292 -16.95 10.12 -13.64
CA SER A 292 -15.90 9.88 -14.66
C SER A 292 -15.57 8.39 -14.86
N MET A 293 -15.91 7.53 -13.90
CA MET A 293 -15.71 6.08 -14.01
C MET A 293 -16.89 5.35 -14.67
N THR A 294 -18.04 6.00 -14.87
CA THR A 294 -19.25 5.35 -15.42
C THR A 294 -18.96 4.68 -16.77
N GLY A 295 -18.43 5.43 -17.74
CA GLY A 295 -18.09 4.88 -19.06
C GLY A 295 -16.98 3.82 -19.02
N ILE A 296 -16.03 3.93 -18.08
CA ILE A 296 -14.98 2.91 -17.87
C ILE A 296 -15.62 1.60 -17.40
N CYS A 297 -16.51 1.67 -16.41
CA CYS A 297 -17.22 0.52 -15.88
C CYS A 297 -18.10 -0.15 -16.95
N GLU A 298 -18.79 0.62 -17.79
CA GLU A 298 -19.60 0.09 -18.89
C GLU A 298 -18.76 -0.68 -19.93
N ILE A 299 -17.56 -0.17 -20.26
CA ILE A 299 -16.62 -0.88 -21.13
C ILE A 299 -16.11 -2.16 -20.46
N LEU A 300 -15.75 -2.10 -19.17
CA LEU A 300 -15.26 -3.26 -18.41
C LEU A 300 -16.33 -4.33 -18.20
N ASP A 301 -17.60 -3.95 -18.14
CA ASP A 301 -18.73 -4.88 -18.10
C ASP A 301 -18.90 -5.66 -19.41
N ARG A 302 -18.40 -5.15 -20.55
CA ARG A 302 -18.42 -5.84 -21.86
C ARG A 302 -19.79 -6.41 -22.27
N GLY A 303 -20.87 -5.71 -21.91
CA GLY A 303 -22.23 -6.16 -22.17
C GLY A 303 -22.72 -7.32 -21.30
N ASP A 304 -21.98 -7.69 -20.24
CA ASP A 304 -22.47 -8.60 -19.20
C ASP A 304 -23.76 -8.05 -18.60
N ALA A 305 -24.84 -8.85 -18.67
CA ALA A 305 -26.15 -8.48 -18.15
C ALA A 305 -26.13 -8.18 -16.64
N ALA A 306 -25.21 -8.81 -15.89
CA ALA A 306 -25.04 -8.54 -14.47
C ALA A 306 -24.32 -7.21 -14.20
N ARG A 307 -23.63 -6.61 -15.18
CA ARG A 307 -22.91 -5.32 -15.05
C ARG A 307 -22.07 -5.19 -13.75
N PRO A 308 -21.19 -6.17 -13.45
CA PRO A 308 -20.53 -6.25 -12.14
C PRO A 308 -19.63 -5.04 -11.79
N TYR A 309 -19.03 -4.35 -12.75
CA TYR A 309 -18.27 -3.11 -12.53
C TYR A 309 -19.19 -1.93 -12.28
N SER A 310 -20.27 -1.78 -13.05
CA SER A 310 -21.28 -0.73 -12.80
C SER A 310 -21.90 -0.88 -11.40
N GLN A 311 -22.20 -2.11 -10.97
CA GLN A 311 -22.68 -2.38 -9.61
C GLN A 311 -21.64 -2.02 -8.55
N ALA A 312 -20.38 -2.40 -8.75
CA ALA A 312 -19.30 -2.06 -7.82
C ALA A 312 -19.11 -0.54 -7.65
N LEU A 313 -19.26 0.22 -8.74
CA LEU A 313 -19.23 1.68 -8.75
C LEU A 313 -20.43 2.27 -7.99
N ALA A 314 -21.64 1.77 -8.24
CA ALA A 314 -22.87 2.22 -7.55
C ALA A 314 -22.78 2.02 -6.03
N VAL A 315 -22.21 0.90 -5.58
CA VAL A 315 -21.94 0.65 -4.15
C VAL A 315 -21.00 1.69 -3.55
N GLN A 316 -20.01 2.19 -4.32
CA GLN A 316 -19.12 3.25 -3.83
C GLN A 316 -19.79 4.61 -3.83
N LEU A 317 -20.60 4.92 -4.86
CA LEU A 317 -21.39 6.14 -4.91
C LEU A 317 -22.34 6.25 -3.72
N ALA A 318 -23.00 5.16 -3.34
CA ALA A 318 -23.86 5.12 -2.15
C ALA A 318 -23.14 5.57 -0.87
N LYS A 319 -21.83 5.28 -0.71
CA LYS A 319 -21.03 5.74 0.43
C LYS A 319 -20.67 7.22 0.40
N VAL A 320 -20.67 7.82 -0.79
CA VAL A 320 -20.52 9.27 -0.95
C VAL A 320 -21.83 9.97 -0.60
N GLU A 321 -22.97 9.35 -0.93
CA GLU A 321 -24.32 9.86 -0.61
C GLU A 321 -24.72 9.63 0.85
N ASP A 322 -24.24 8.55 1.47
CA ASP A 322 -24.45 8.24 2.88
C ASP A 322 -23.14 7.77 3.53
N VAL A 323 -22.58 8.63 4.37
CA VAL A 323 -21.33 8.38 5.10
C VAL A 323 -21.44 7.18 6.04
N ALA A 324 -22.64 6.83 6.52
CA ALA A 324 -22.86 5.69 7.41
C ALA A 324 -22.53 4.35 6.73
N LEU A 325 -22.59 4.29 5.39
CA LEU A 325 -22.24 3.11 4.60
C LEU A 325 -20.72 2.92 4.43
N THR A 326 -19.90 3.90 4.84
CA THR A 326 -18.44 3.74 4.82
C THR A 326 -18.01 2.68 5.85
N PRO A 327 -16.99 1.84 5.55
CA PRO A 327 -16.56 0.81 6.48
C PRO A 327 -16.09 1.36 7.84
N SER A 328 -15.47 2.54 7.84
CA SER A 328 -15.08 3.22 9.07
C SER A 328 -16.27 3.68 9.90
N ALA A 329 -17.33 4.24 9.30
CA ALA A 329 -18.56 4.55 10.04
C ALA A 329 -19.24 3.29 10.58
N ARG A 330 -19.30 2.22 9.78
CA ARG A 330 -19.84 0.93 10.21
C ARG A 330 -19.09 0.36 11.42
N LEU A 331 -17.75 0.37 11.40
CA LEU A 331 -16.95 -0.12 12.53
C LEU A 331 -17.24 0.69 13.82
N MET A 332 -17.38 2.00 13.68
CA MET A 332 -17.73 2.88 14.81
C MET A 332 -19.12 2.55 15.37
N ALA A 333 -20.09 2.23 14.52
CA ALA A 333 -21.43 1.82 14.94
C ALA A 333 -21.41 0.46 15.68
N GLU A 334 -20.61 -0.52 15.22
CA GLU A 334 -20.44 -1.81 15.91
C GLU A 334 -19.88 -1.61 17.33
N LEU A 335 -18.93 -0.69 17.50
CA LEU A 335 -18.34 -0.38 18.81
C LEU A 335 -19.24 0.47 19.71
N ALA A 336 -20.28 1.12 19.18
CA ALA A 336 -21.21 1.93 19.97
C ALA A 336 -21.98 1.10 21.01
N GLY A 337 -22.01 -0.24 20.87
CA GLY A 337 -22.55 -1.17 21.87
C GLY A 337 -21.74 -1.28 23.17
N GLY A 338 -20.60 -0.59 23.29
CA GLY A 338 -19.78 -0.53 24.51
C GLY A 338 -18.70 -1.60 24.63
N GLU A 339 -18.60 -2.50 23.65
CA GLU A 339 -17.50 -3.49 23.53
C GLU A 339 -16.17 -2.77 23.23
N SER A 340 -15.06 -3.31 23.74
CA SER A 340 -13.73 -2.78 23.40
C SER A 340 -13.35 -3.14 21.96
N PHE A 341 -12.49 -2.34 21.32
CA PHE A 341 -11.96 -2.68 20.00
C PHE A 341 -11.21 -4.02 19.99
N PHE A 342 -10.55 -4.38 21.09
CA PHE A 342 -9.87 -5.66 21.21
C PHE A 342 -10.86 -6.83 21.16
N ASP A 343 -11.95 -6.74 21.92
CA ASP A 343 -12.97 -7.79 21.99
C ASP A 343 -13.71 -7.93 20.66
N LEU A 344 -14.08 -6.82 20.01
CA LEU A 344 -14.65 -6.83 18.66
C LEU A 344 -13.72 -7.52 17.65
N ALA A 345 -12.42 -7.18 17.69
CA ALA A 345 -11.43 -7.77 16.80
C ALA A 345 -11.26 -9.28 17.05
N LEU A 346 -11.26 -9.71 18.31
CA LEU A 346 -11.16 -11.12 18.69
C LEU A 346 -12.40 -11.92 18.24
N ARG A 347 -13.60 -11.39 18.49
CA ARG A 347 -14.87 -11.96 18.07
C ARG A 347 -14.94 -12.08 16.55
N THR A 348 -14.57 -11.03 15.82
CA THR A 348 -14.51 -11.02 14.35
C THR A 348 -13.51 -12.06 13.84
N SER A 349 -12.33 -12.16 14.46
CA SER A 349 -11.31 -13.15 14.10
C SER A 349 -11.80 -14.59 14.32
N ALA A 350 -12.51 -14.85 15.42
CA ALA A 350 -13.11 -16.15 15.70
C ALA A 350 -14.19 -16.51 14.67
N ALA A 351 -15.04 -15.55 14.29
CA ALA A 351 -16.06 -15.73 13.25
C ALA A 351 -15.43 -16.04 11.88
N HIS A 352 -14.38 -15.31 11.49
CA HIS A 352 -13.66 -15.58 10.23
C HIS A 352 -12.94 -16.93 10.27
N LYS A 353 -12.37 -17.33 11.42
CA LYS A 353 -11.79 -18.67 11.58
C LYS A 353 -12.86 -19.76 11.38
N ALA A 354 -14.02 -19.62 12.02
CA ALA A 354 -15.13 -20.55 11.87
C ALA A 354 -15.58 -20.63 10.40
N TYR A 355 -15.76 -19.48 9.74
CA TYR A 355 -16.07 -19.41 8.31
C TYR A 355 -15.12 -20.28 7.47
N PHE A 356 -13.80 -20.16 7.65
CA PHE A 356 -12.84 -20.97 6.87
C PHE A 356 -12.81 -22.46 7.24
N LEU A 357 -13.14 -22.81 8.49
CA LEU A 357 -13.22 -24.22 8.92
C LEU A 357 -14.51 -24.90 8.44
N ASP A 358 -15.58 -24.13 8.26
CA ASP A 358 -16.88 -24.60 7.79
C ASP A 358 -16.93 -24.71 6.25
N LEU A 359 -15.98 -24.11 5.53
CA LEU A 359 -15.84 -24.34 4.10
C LEU A 359 -15.48 -25.81 3.84
N TYR A 360 -15.98 -26.34 2.74
CA TYR A 360 -15.51 -27.64 2.26
C TYR A 360 -13.98 -27.62 2.10
N PRO A 361 -13.29 -28.67 2.56
CA PRO A 361 -11.85 -28.75 2.36
C PRO A 361 -11.55 -28.65 0.85
N PRO A 362 -10.40 -28.08 0.47
CA PRO A 362 -9.94 -28.16 -0.90
C PRO A 362 -9.95 -29.62 -1.36
N ASN A 363 -10.20 -29.88 -2.64
CA ASN A 363 -10.14 -31.22 -3.18
C ASN A 363 -8.75 -31.86 -2.95
N ASP A 364 -8.66 -33.19 -2.99
CA ASP A 364 -7.42 -33.90 -2.67
C ASP A 364 -6.24 -33.49 -3.55
N GLU A 365 -6.51 -33.08 -4.79
CA GLU A 365 -5.50 -32.54 -5.70
C GLU A 365 -4.88 -31.26 -5.14
N ARG A 366 -5.72 -30.29 -4.74
CA ARG A 366 -5.23 -29.04 -4.15
C ARG A 366 -4.49 -29.27 -2.83
N LEU A 367 -4.94 -30.22 -2.00
CA LEU A 367 -4.23 -30.58 -0.77
C LEU A 367 -2.85 -31.18 -1.06
N ARG A 368 -2.74 -32.04 -2.10
CA ARG A 368 -1.45 -32.58 -2.56
C ARG A 368 -0.54 -31.48 -3.09
N GLU A 369 -1.07 -30.53 -3.85
CA GLU A 369 -0.31 -29.36 -4.31
C GLU A 369 0.26 -28.56 -3.13
N PHE A 370 -0.55 -28.20 -2.13
CA PHE A 370 -0.06 -27.47 -0.95
C PHE A 370 1.01 -28.26 -0.18
N ALA A 371 0.84 -29.57 -0.03
CA ALA A 371 1.84 -30.41 0.61
C ALA A 371 3.13 -30.49 -0.20
N GLN A 372 3.04 -30.51 -1.53
CA GLN A 372 4.20 -30.50 -2.42
C GLN A 372 4.94 -29.17 -2.35
N GLU A 373 4.24 -28.04 -2.45
CA GLU A 373 4.82 -26.70 -2.31
C GLU A 373 5.53 -26.52 -0.95
N ALA A 374 4.95 -27.02 0.14
CA ALA A 374 5.59 -27.02 1.45
C ALA A 374 6.91 -27.82 1.45
N ARG A 375 6.95 -28.99 0.83
CA ARG A 375 8.20 -29.79 0.71
C ARG A 375 9.23 -29.10 -0.18
N GLU A 376 8.82 -28.60 -1.34
CA GLU A 376 9.68 -27.97 -2.33
C GLU A 376 10.30 -26.67 -1.80
N SER A 377 9.51 -25.82 -1.14
CA SER A 377 10.02 -24.60 -0.50
C SER A 377 11.09 -24.87 0.56
N LEU A 378 10.93 -25.92 1.38
CA LEU A 378 11.95 -26.32 2.36
C LEU A 378 13.22 -26.88 1.69
N ALA A 379 13.07 -27.63 0.61
CA ALA A 379 14.20 -28.11 -0.18
C ALA A 379 14.94 -26.94 -0.85
N ALA A 380 14.20 -25.98 -1.43
CA ALA A 380 14.74 -24.77 -2.02
C ALA A 380 15.48 -23.91 -0.98
N GLN A 381 14.94 -23.76 0.24
CA GLN A 381 15.63 -23.07 1.32
C GLN A 381 16.98 -23.71 1.64
N ARG A 382 17.02 -25.05 1.81
CA ARG A 382 18.27 -25.78 2.06
C ARG A 382 19.28 -25.64 0.91
N ALA A 383 18.79 -25.66 -0.34
CA ALA A 383 19.63 -25.45 -1.51
C ALA A 383 20.25 -24.05 -1.53
N ILE A 384 19.49 -23.02 -1.17
CA ILE A 384 19.99 -21.65 -1.05
C ILE A 384 21.07 -21.58 0.04
N GLU A 385 20.80 -22.14 1.23
CA GLU A 385 21.75 -22.19 2.35
C GLU A 385 23.07 -22.90 1.97
N ALA A 386 23.01 -24.00 1.21
CA ALA A 386 24.19 -24.72 0.74
C ALA A 386 24.94 -24.01 -0.40
N SER A 387 24.24 -23.14 -1.14
CA SER A 387 24.81 -22.39 -2.27
C SER A 387 25.55 -21.13 -1.86
N ASP A 388 25.38 -20.66 -0.62
CA ASP A 388 26.05 -19.47 -0.14
C ASP A 388 27.58 -19.60 -0.21
N ARG A 389 28.23 -18.48 -0.53
CA ARG A 389 29.69 -18.37 -0.67
C ARG A 389 30.18 -17.12 0.05
N GLY A 390 31.32 -17.26 0.71
CA GLY A 390 31.91 -16.18 1.47
C GLY A 390 31.12 -15.83 2.72
N THR A 391 31.47 -14.71 3.33
CA THR A 391 30.82 -14.23 4.56
C THR A 391 29.54 -13.44 4.24
N PHE A 392 28.67 -13.30 5.25
CA PHE A 392 27.48 -12.45 5.14
C PHE A 392 27.83 -10.98 4.86
N GLU A 393 28.98 -10.52 5.35
CA GLU A 393 29.47 -9.16 5.14
C GLU A 393 29.86 -8.92 3.68
N GLU A 394 30.55 -9.88 3.06
CA GLU A 394 30.86 -9.85 1.62
C GLU A 394 29.58 -9.89 0.77
N TYR A 395 28.58 -10.68 1.19
CA TYR A 395 27.28 -10.70 0.53
C TYR A 395 26.59 -9.33 0.57
N LEU A 396 26.54 -8.68 1.74
CA LEU A 396 25.97 -7.34 1.87
C LEU A 396 26.75 -6.31 1.04
N GLY A 397 28.08 -6.38 1.04
CA GLY A 397 28.93 -5.54 0.19
C GLY A 397 28.56 -5.65 -1.29
N ARG A 398 28.38 -6.88 -1.80
CA ARG A 398 27.93 -7.11 -3.19
C ARG A 398 26.50 -6.64 -3.44
N TYR A 399 25.60 -6.80 -2.46
CA TYR A 399 24.20 -6.39 -2.61
C TYR A 399 24.06 -4.86 -2.77
N PHE A 400 24.82 -4.11 -1.98
CA PHE A 400 24.82 -2.66 -2.01
C PHE A 400 25.76 -2.06 -3.06
N ALA A 401 26.65 -2.85 -3.66
CA ALA A 401 27.43 -2.42 -4.81
C ALA A 401 26.52 -2.08 -6.01
N ASP A 402 26.93 -1.03 -6.74
CA ASP A 402 26.19 -0.51 -7.89
C ASP A 402 26.23 -1.37 -9.14
#